data_AF-A0A7G6WS28-F1
#
_entry.id   AF-A0A7G6WS28-F1
#
_cell.length_a   1.000
_cell.length_b   1.000
_cell.length_c   1.000
_cell.angle_alpha   90.00
_cell.angle_beta   90.00
_cell.angle_gamma   90.00
#
_symmetry.space_group_name_H-M   'P 1'
#
loop_
_entity.id
_entity.type
_entity.pdbx_description
1 polymer ?
#
loop_
_entity_poly.entity_id
_entity_poly.type
_entity_poly.pdbx_seq_one_letter_code
_entity_poly.pdbx_strand_id
1 'polypeptide(L)'
;MTSTADESASEQTTAVRLEKRVLVKEVWLVLALSLGASAVSALISFTGVLTSHRPLGDQTAVIVGSRAPGRPWLDLAWQIFAVVTALVPVALVAHLLARGGESLRTLGFDRRDRRRDLARGAAVAAGVGAAGLAFYLTAVAVGVSLTVDPAQLPGAWWRVPVLIAVAAQNAILEEVIVLGYLTRRLEQLGWSFRSRTAASAVLRGSYHLYQGFGGFVANLVMGGLFCYLYRRWGRVMPLVVAHTLIDVVALVGATYLIGKVGWLPGG
;
A
#
# COMPACT_ATOMS: atom_id res chain seq x y z
N MET A 1 -31.52 -38.06 -26.74
CA MET A 1 -30.14 -37.97 -26.19
C MET A 1 -29.58 -36.54 -26.15
N THR A 2 -30.29 -35.52 -26.65
CA THR A 2 -29.85 -34.11 -26.65
C THR A 2 -30.14 -33.32 -25.36
N SER A 3 -31.13 -33.74 -24.55
CA SER A 3 -31.57 -33.02 -23.34
C SER A 3 -30.53 -32.97 -22.21
N THR A 4 -29.80 -34.07 -21.98
CA THR A 4 -28.88 -34.20 -20.84
C THR A 4 -27.58 -33.42 -21.04
N ALA A 5 -27.12 -33.29 -22.28
CA ALA A 5 -25.95 -32.48 -22.63
C ALA A 5 -26.23 -30.98 -22.41
N ASP A 6 -27.42 -30.52 -22.81
CA ASP A 6 -27.85 -29.12 -22.66
C ASP A 6 -28.07 -28.73 -21.19
N GLU A 7 -28.66 -29.63 -20.38
CA GLU A 7 -28.79 -29.45 -18.93
C GLU A 7 -27.42 -29.33 -18.26
N SER A 8 -26.49 -30.24 -18.55
CA SER A 8 -25.13 -30.19 -17.95
C SER A 8 -24.34 -28.94 -18.33
N ALA A 9 -24.47 -28.45 -19.57
CA ALA A 9 -23.85 -27.20 -20.01
C ALA A 9 -24.47 -25.97 -19.32
N SER A 10 -25.78 -25.99 -19.07
CA SER A 10 -26.49 -24.93 -18.37
C SER A 10 -26.11 -24.86 -16.88
N GLU A 11 -25.95 -26.01 -16.21
CA GLU A 11 -25.54 -26.11 -14.81
C GLU A 11 -24.10 -25.64 -14.62
N GLN A 12 -23.18 -26.07 -15.48
CA GLN A 12 -21.78 -25.60 -15.45
C GLN A 12 -21.67 -24.09 -15.68
N THR A 13 -22.42 -23.56 -16.65
CA THR A 13 -22.46 -22.11 -16.90
C THR A 13 -22.99 -21.33 -15.70
N THR A 14 -24.00 -21.88 -15.02
CA THR A 14 -24.58 -21.29 -13.82
C THR A 14 -23.60 -21.31 -12.65
N ALA A 15 -22.93 -22.45 -12.41
CA ALA A 15 -21.90 -22.59 -11.38
C ALA A 15 -20.75 -21.60 -11.57
N VAL A 16 -20.19 -21.52 -12.79
CA VAL A 16 -19.12 -20.56 -13.13
C VAL A 16 -19.57 -19.11 -12.93
N ARG A 17 -20.83 -18.79 -13.27
CA ARG A 17 -21.38 -17.44 -13.07
C ARG A 17 -21.55 -17.12 -11.58
N LEU A 18 -21.98 -18.08 -10.76
CA LEU A 18 -22.08 -17.92 -9.31
C LEU A 18 -20.70 -17.71 -8.68
N GLU A 19 -19.70 -18.48 -9.09
CA GLU A 19 -18.32 -18.32 -8.64
C GLU A 19 -17.76 -16.92 -8.96
N LYS A 20 -17.92 -16.45 -10.20
CA LYS A 20 -17.50 -15.08 -10.57
C LYS A 20 -18.19 -14.00 -9.74
N ARG A 21 -19.49 -14.15 -9.47
CA ARG A 21 -20.24 -13.21 -8.62
C ARG A 21 -19.72 -13.19 -7.18
N VAL A 22 -19.35 -14.34 -6.63
CA VAL A 22 -18.75 -14.44 -5.30
C VAL A 22 -17.42 -13.70 -5.26
N LEU A 23 -16.51 -13.96 -6.21
CA LEU A 23 -15.21 -13.28 -6.26
C LEU A 23 -15.33 -11.76 -6.38
N VAL A 24 -16.26 -11.26 -7.21
CA VAL A 24 -16.52 -9.81 -7.31
C VAL A 24 -16.99 -9.24 -5.98
N LYS A 25 -17.92 -9.92 -5.28
CA LYS A 25 -18.38 -9.49 -3.96
C LYS A 25 -17.25 -9.48 -2.93
N GLU A 26 -16.42 -10.52 -2.91
CA GLU A 26 -15.27 -10.58 -2.00
C GLU A 26 -14.32 -9.39 -2.22
N VAL A 27 -13.95 -9.11 -3.48
CA VAL A 27 -13.09 -7.98 -3.83
C VAL A 27 -13.69 -6.66 -3.33
N TRP A 28 -14.98 -6.42 -3.60
CA TRP A 28 -15.63 -5.19 -3.16
C TRP A 28 -15.69 -5.06 -1.65
N LEU A 29 -16.03 -6.14 -0.93
CA LEU A 29 -16.08 -6.12 0.54
C LEU A 29 -14.69 -5.84 1.14
N VAL A 30 -13.66 -6.51 0.64
CA VAL A 30 -12.28 -6.30 1.09
C VAL A 30 -11.85 -4.85 0.84
N LEU A 31 -12.08 -4.33 -0.37
CA LEU A 31 -11.69 -2.95 -0.71
C LEU A 31 -12.50 -1.91 0.08
N ALA A 32 -13.81 -2.10 0.24
CA ALA A 32 -14.68 -1.19 1.00
C ALA A 32 -14.33 -1.14 2.49
N LEU A 33 -13.81 -2.24 3.06
CA LEU A 33 -13.33 -2.27 4.45
C LEU A 33 -11.86 -1.81 4.60
N SER A 34 -11.16 -1.52 3.50
CA SER A 34 -9.73 -1.20 3.52
C SER A 34 -9.35 -0.09 2.52
N LEU A 35 -8.44 -0.38 1.58
CA LEU A 35 -7.77 0.59 0.73
C LEU A 35 -8.70 1.24 -0.32
N GLY A 36 -9.85 0.63 -0.61
CA GLY A 36 -10.91 1.28 -1.38
C GLY A 36 -11.58 2.42 -0.60
N ALA A 37 -11.88 2.21 0.69
CA ALA A 37 -12.35 3.29 1.56
C ALA A 37 -11.25 4.35 1.76
N SER A 38 -9.98 3.95 1.90
CA SER A 38 -8.85 4.88 1.94
C SER A 38 -8.74 5.71 0.66
N ALA A 39 -9.00 5.12 -0.52
CA ALA A 39 -9.01 5.85 -1.80
C ALA A 39 -10.11 6.91 -1.86
N VAL A 40 -11.32 6.58 -1.39
CA VAL A 40 -12.42 7.55 -1.30
C VAL A 40 -12.07 8.66 -0.30
N SER A 41 -11.55 8.31 0.87
CA SER A 41 -11.10 9.29 1.87
C SER A 41 -10.01 10.20 1.31
N ALA A 42 -9.02 9.65 0.61
CA ALA A 42 -7.93 10.41 0.01
C ALA A 42 -8.42 11.38 -1.06
N LEU A 43 -9.40 10.98 -1.88
CA LEU A 43 -10.04 11.86 -2.86
C LEU A 43 -10.79 13.00 -2.20
N ILE A 44 -11.55 12.73 -1.13
CA ILE A 44 -12.25 13.76 -0.36
C ILE A 44 -11.23 14.74 0.24
N SER A 45 -10.19 14.24 0.90
CA SER A 45 -9.14 15.06 1.51
C SER A 45 -8.43 15.93 0.47
N PHE A 46 -8.04 15.36 -0.68
CA PHE A 46 -7.36 16.10 -1.73
C PHE A 46 -8.26 17.14 -2.40
N THR A 47 -9.55 16.83 -2.60
CA THR A 47 -10.53 17.81 -3.08
C THR A 47 -10.61 18.99 -2.11
N GLY A 48 -10.65 18.72 -0.80
CA GLY A 48 -10.64 19.77 0.23
C GLY A 48 -9.39 20.66 0.18
N VAL A 49 -8.22 20.09 -0.14
CA VAL A 49 -6.98 20.86 -0.36
C VAL A 49 -7.14 21.77 -1.59
N LEU A 50 -7.63 21.23 -2.71
CA LEU A 50 -7.82 21.98 -3.97
C LEU A 50 -8.86 23.09 -3.88
N THR A 51 -9.90 22.92 -3.06
CA THR A 51 -10.96 23.91 -2.87
C THR A 51 -10.69 24.87 -1.71
N SER A 52 -9.58 24.70 -0.98
CA SER A 52 -9.20 25.59 0.11
C SER A 52 -8.64 26.91 -0.38
N HIS A 53 -8.71 27.95 0.45
CA HIS A 53 -8.09 29.26 0.16
C HIS A 53 -6.57 29.29 0.35
N ARG A 54 -5.95 28.18 0.80
CA ARG A 54 -4.49 28.12 1.01
C ARG A 54 -3.80 27.62 -0.25
N PRO A 55 -2.64 28.18 -0.63
CA PRO A 55 -1.82 27.63 -1.69
C PRO A 55 -1.48 26.16 -1.42
N LEU A 56 -1.42 25.35 -2.48
CA LEU A 56 -1.03 23.93 -2.39
C LEU A 56 0.36 23.74 -1.78
N GLY A 57 1.30 24.66 -2.06
CA GLY A 57 2.67 24.60 -1.54
C GLY A 57 2.79 24.81 -0.03
N ASP A 58 1.78 25.38 0.61
CA ASP A 58 1.79 25.71 2.05
C ASP A 58 1.09 24.63 2.90
N GLN A 59 0.63 23.54 2.27
CA GLN A 59 -0.13 22.49 2.93
C GLN A 59 0.71 21.20 3.04
N THR A 60 1.01 20.80 4.27
CA THR A 60 1.77 19.57 4.56
C THR A 60 0.83 18.46 5.03
N ALA A 61 0.87 17.31 4.35
CA ALA A 61 0.16 16.11 4.79
C ALA A 61 0.95 15.39 5.89
N VAL A 62 0.35 15.23 7.06
CA VAL A 62 0.92 14.43 8.15
C VAL A 62 0.55 12.97 7.92
N ILE A 63 1.57 12.10 7.75
CA ILE A 63 1.34 10.67 7.53
C ILE A 63 1.12 9.96 8.87
N VAL A 64 1.98 10.21 9.86
CA VAL A 64 1.87 9.65 11.21
C VAL A 64 1.89 10.78 12.24
N GLY A 65 0.74 11.11 12.81
CA GLY A 65 0.60 12.14 13.83
C GLY A 65 0.21 11.59 15.20
N SER A 66 0.53 12.37 16.24
CA SER A 66 0.05 12.12 17.61
C SER A 66 -1.48 12.24 17.68
N ARG A 67 -2.14 11.24 18.28
CA ARG A 67 -3.59 11.20 18.53
C ARG A 67 -3.96 11.68 19.92
N ALA A 68 -2.98 11.72 20.84
CA ALA A 68 -3.17 12.25 22.18
C ALA A 68 -1.97 13.12 22.60
N PRO A 69 -1.83 14.33 22.04
CA PRO A 69 -0.73 15.24 22.36
C PRO A 69 -0.60 15.48 23.87
N GLY A 70 0.63 15.42 24.40
CA GLY A 70 0.91 15.56 25.84
C GLY A 70 0.59 14.32 26.69
N ARG A 71 0.06 13.23 26.11
CA ARG A 71 -0.34 12.01 26.83
C ARG A 71 0.33 10.77 26.19
N PRO A 72 1.65 10.57 26.38
CA PRO A 72 2.44 9.63 25.58
C PRO A 72 1.99 8.18 25.66
N TRP A 73 1.52 7.71 26.82
CA TRP A 73 1.00 6.34 26.95
C TRP A 73 -0.35 6.12 26.27
N LEU A 74 -1.23 7.13 26.30
CA LEU A 74 -2.50 7.08 25.58
C LEU A 74 -2.26 7.16 24.06
N ASP A 75 -1.31 7.98 23.63
CA ASP A 75 -0.93 8.05 22.22
C ASP A 75 -0.38 6.70 21.75
N LEU A 76 0.57 6.10 22.50
CA LEU A 76 1.08 4.76 22.19
C LEU A 76 -0.04 3.72 22.09
N ALA A 77 -1.03 3.72 23.00
CA ALA A 77 -2.17 2.82 22.92
C ALA A 77 -2.97 3.00 21.63
N TRP A 78 -3.21 4.25 21.21
CA TRP A 78 -3.88 4.56 19.94
C TRP A 78 -3.07 4.16 18.71
N GLN A 79 -1.74 4.31 18.74
CA GLN A 79 -0.87 3.88 17.65
C GLN A 79 -0.87 2.36 17.51
N ILE A 80 -0.75 1.61 18.61
CA ILE A 80 -0.83 0.15 18.61
C ILE A 80 -2.19 -0.31 18.10
N PHE A 81 -3.27 0.30 18.60
CA PHE A 81 -4.63 0.01 18.13
C PHE A 81 -4.76 0.22 16.62
N ALA A 82 -4.24 1.34 16.09
CA ALA A 82 -4.27 1.64 14.67
C ALA A 82 -3.55 0.57 13.84
N VAL A 83 -2.33 0.21 14.23
CA VAL A 83 -1.52 -0.81 13.54
C VAL A 83 -2.21 -2.17 13.55
N VAL A 84 -2.71 -2.61 14.70
CA VAL A 84 -3.35 -3.93 14.83
C VAL A 84 -4.66 -3.99 14.04
N THR A 85 -5.50 -2.96 14.16
CA THR A 85 -6.81 -2.94 13.47
C THR A 85 -6.66 -2.81 11.95
N ALA A 86 -5.64 -2.08 11.48
CA ALA A 86 -5.35 -1.98 10.04
C ALA A 86 -4.96 -3.32 9.40
N LEU A 87 -4.56 -4.34 10.18
CA LEU A 87 -4.27 -5.68 9.68
C LEU A 87 -5.49 -6.62 9.64
N VAL A 88 -6.65 -6.20 10.18
CA VAL A 88 -7.88 -7.02 10.15
C VAL A 88 -8.34 -7.32 8.72
N PRO A 89 -8.31 -6.39 7.75
CA PRO A 89 -8.61 -6.71 6.35
C PRO A 89 -7.66 -7.76 5.74
N VAL A 90 -6.41 -7.81 6.17
CA VAL A 90 -5.45 -8.85 5.75
C VAL A 90 -5.86 -10.22 6.30
N ALA A 91 -6.30 -10.27 7.56
CA ALA A 91 -6.85 -11.49 8.16
C ALA A 91 -8.14 -11.94 7.44
N LEU A 92 -9.00 -11.01 7.03
CA LEU A 92 -10.17 -11.30 6.21
C LEU A 92 -9.77 -11.91 4.85
N VAL A 93 -8.79 -11.33 4.15
CA VAL A 93 -8.24 -11.90 2.92
C VAL A 93 -7.71 -13.32 3.14
N ALA A 94 -6.97 -13.55 4.23
CA ALA A 94 -6.46 -14.88 4.56
C ALA A 94 -7.61 -15.89 4.77
N HIS A 95 -8.68 -15.47 5.44
CA HIS A 95 -9.88 -16.29 5.65
C HIS A 95 -10.61 -16.61 4.34
N LEU A 96 -10.80 -15.63 3.45
CA LEU A 96 -11.45 -15.82 2.14
C LEU A 96 -10.63 -16.73 1.22
N LEU A 97 -9.31 -16.57 1.21
CA LEU A 97 -8.42 -17.49 0.49
C LEU A 97 -8.56 -18.93 1.04
N ALA A 98 -8.53 -19.11 2.36
CA ALA A 98 -8.68 -20.42 2.99
C ALA A 98 -10.01 -21.09 2.66
N ARG A 99 -11.12 -20.32 2.62
CA ARG A 99 -12.44 -20.81 2.22
C ARG A 99 -12.48 -21.32 0.77
N GLY A 100 -11.65 -20.75 -0.10
CA GLY A 100 -11.48 -21.17 -1.50
C GLY A 100 -10.41 -22.23 -1.74
N GLY A 101 -9.83 -22.84 -0.68
CA GLY A 101 -8.74 -23.81 -0.81
C GLY A 101 -7.36 -23.19 -1.11
N GLU A 102 -7.25 -21.87 -1.03
CA GLU A 102 -6.00 -21.12 -1.19
C GLU A 102 -5.45 -20.66 0.17
N SER A 103 -4.33 -19.96 0.18
CA SER A 103 -3.83 -19.33 1.41
C SER A 103 -2.94 -18.13 1.08
N LEU A 104 -2.47 -17.40 2.10
CA LEU A 104 -1.45 -16.37 1.92
C LEU A 104 -0.16 -16.91 1.24
N ARG A 105 0.14 -18.20 1.40
CA ARG A 105 1.21 -18.88 0.66
C ARG A 105 1.00 -18.90 -0.85
N THR A 106 -0.25 -18.90 -1.32
CA THR A 106 -0.57 -18.81 -2.75
C THR A 106 -0.14 -17.48 -3.35
N LEU A 107 -0.14 -16.42 -2.54
CA LEU A 107 0.39 -15.10 -2.92
C LEU A 107 1.92 -14.99 -2.73
N GLY A 108 2.55 -16.06 -2.24
CA GLY A 108 3.96 -16.05 -1.80
C GLY A 108 4.21 -15.17 -0.58
N PHE A 109 3.18 -14.91 0.24
CA PHE A 109 3.31 -14.32 1.56
C PHE A 109 3.65 -15.41 2.57
N ASP A 110 4.93 -15.82 2.59
CA ASP A 110 5.42 -16.89 3.45
C ASP A 110 6.91 -16.76 3.75
N ARG A 111 7.42 -17.66 4.58
CA ARG A 111 8.78 -17.62 5.11
C ARG A 111 9.76 -18.60 4.45
N ARG A 112 9.47 -19.12 3.25
CA ARG A 112 10.29 -20.15 2.56
C ARG A 112 11.61 -19.60 1.99
N ASP A 113 11.58 -18.40 1.40
CA ASP A 113 12.73 -17.82 0.67
C ASP A 113 13.33 -16.58 1.35
N ARG A 114 13.27 -16.49 2.69
CA ARG A 114 13.54 -15.26 3.47
C ARG A 114 14.79 -14.48 3.04
N ARG A 115 15.92 -15.17 2.81
CA ARG A 115 17.19 -14.52 2.43
C ARG A 115 17.10 -13.86 1.06
N ARG A 116 16.47 -14.55 0.09
CA ARG A 116 16.27 -14.04 -1.27
C ARG A 116 15.23 -12.94 -1.28
N ASP A 117 14.15 -13.10 -0.51
CA ASP A 117 13.10 -12.10 -0.36
C ASP A 117 13.68 -10.81 0.26
N LEU A 118 14.52 -10.93 1.30
CA LEU A 118 15.21 -9.81 1.91
C LEU A 118 16.18 -9.11 0.95
N ALA A 119 17.03 -9.88 0.25
CA ALA A 119 18.00 -9.31 -0.68
C ALA A 119 17.33 -8.59 -1.87
N ARG A 120 16.30 -9.22 -2.47
CA ARG A 120 15.51 -8.61 -3.56
C ARG A 120 14.78 -7.37 -3.08
N GLY A 121 14.14 -7.45 -1.91
CA GLY A 121 13.42 -6.32 -1.33
C GLY A 121 14.34 -5.14 -1.03
N ALA A 122 15.51 -5.39 -0.44
CA ALA A 122 16.52 -4.36 -0.20
C ALA A 122 17.04 -3.73 -1.50
N ALA A 123 17.29 -4.52 -2.54
CA ALA A 123 17.72 -4.00 -3.84
C ALA A 123 16.65 -3.12 -4.51
N VAL A 124 15.38 -3.55 -4.46
CA VAL A 124 14.26 -2.73 -4.97
C VAL A 124 14.11 -1.45 -4.15
N ALA A 125 14.15 -1.53 -2.83
CA ALA A 125 14.08 -0.38 -1.94
C ALA A 125 15.20 0.62 -2.22
N ALA A 126 16.43 0.14 -2.41
CA ALA A 126 17.57 1.00 -2.75
C ALA A 126 17.35 1.71 -4.10
N GLY A 127 16.89 1.00 -5.13
CA GLY A 127 16.61 1.60 -6.44
C GLY A 127 15.48 2.64 -6.41
N VAL A 128 14.34 2.29 -5.79
CA VAL A 128 13.19 3.20 -5.68
C VAL A 128 13.52 4.39 -4.76
N GLY A 129 14.18 4.14 -3.63
CA GLY A 129 14.61 5.17 -2.70
C GLY A 129 15.63 6.13 -3.30
N ALA A 130 16.60 5.62 -4.07
CA ALA A 130 17.57 6.45 -4.78
C ALA A 130 16.89 7.34 -5.84
N ALA A 131 15.94 6.79 -6.60
CA ALA A 131 15.15 7.57 -7.56
C ALA A 131 14.32 8.66 -6.87
N GLY A 132 13.68 8.33 -5.74
CA GLY A 132 12.93 9.29 -4.93
C GLY A 132 13.80 10.40 -4.35
N LEU A 133 14.98 10.05 -3.83
CA LEU A 133 15.95 11.02 -3.32
C LEU A 133 16.47 11.93 -4.43
N ALA A 134 16.80 11.39 -5.61
CA ALA A 134 17.23 12.18 -6.75
C ALA A 134 16.14 13.17 -7.20
N PHE A 135 14.87 12.73 -7.22
CA PHE A 135 13.73 13.62 -7.49
C PHE A 135 13.61 14.73 -6.45
N TYR A 136 13.68 14.40 -5.15
CA TYR A 136 13.64 15.38 -4.06
C TYR A 136 14.73 16.44 -4.21
N LEU A 137 15.98 16.02 -4.42
CA LEU A 137 17.11 16.94 -4.58
C LEU A 137 16.95 17.82 -5.82
N THR A 138 16.42 17.27 -6.92
CA THR A 138 16.16 18.04 -8.15
C THR A 138 15.07 19.08 -7.93
N ALA A 139 13.97 18.72 -7.26
CA ALA A 139 12.87 19.61 -6.96
C ALA A 139 13.34 20.79 -6.08
N VAL A 140 14.13 20.51 -5.04
CA VAL A 140 14.73 21.56 -4.20
C VAL A 140 15.70 22.44 -5.01
N ALA A 141 16.54 21.85 -5.87
CA ALA A 141 17.50 22.59 -6.69
C ALA A 141 16.85 23.56 -7.68
N VAL A 142 15.64 23.27 -8.17
CA VAL A 142 14.86 24.17 -9.05
C VAL A 142 13.92 25.11 -8.27
N GLY A 143 14.08 25.20 -6.95
CA GLY A 143 13.36 26.16 -6.11
C GLY A 143 11.97 25.73 -5.65
N VAL A 144 11.62 24.44 -5.77
CA VAL A 144 10.37 23.91 -5.18
C VAL A 144 10.60 23.69 -3.69
N SER A 145 9.93 24.48 -2.86
CA SER A 145 9.93 24.27 -1.41
C SER A 145 9.14 23.01 -1.07
N LEU A 146 9.82 22.02 -0.47
CA LEU A 146 9.23 20.76 -0.02
C LEU A 146 9.44 20.63 1.48
N THR A 147 8.51 21.16 2.27
CA THR A 147 8.47 20.91 3.71
C THR A 147 7.91 19.50 3.93
N VAL A 148 8.78 18.56 4.29
CA VAL A 148 8.39 17.16 4.51
C VAL A 148 8.59 16.82 5.99
N ASP A 149 7.53 16.88 6.76
CA ASP A 149 7.48 16.31 8.12
C ASP A 149 6.42 15.20 8.17
N PRO A 150 6.78 13.99 7.71
CA PRO A 150 5.80 12.92 7.55
C PRO A 150 5.41 12.29 8.89
N ALA A 151 6.17 12.56 9.97
CA ALA A 151 5.97 11.93 11.27
C ALA A 151 6.01 12.97 12.41
N GLN A 152 4.82 13.36 12.89
CA GLN A 152 4.62 14.31 13.98
C GLN A 152 4.30 13.61 15.31
N LEU A 153 5.14 12.64 15.67
CA LEU A 153 5.06 11.95 16.97
C LEU A 153 5.93 12.63 18.03
N PRO A 154 5.60 12.56 19.33
CA PRO A 154 6.45 13.10 20.38
C PRO A 154 7.83 12.40 20.39
N GLY A 155 8.84 13.07 20.95
CA GLY A 155 10.19 12.52 21.16
C GLY A 155 10.26 11.43 22.23
N ALA A 156 9.37 10.43 22.18
CA ALA A 156 9.32 9.31 23.10
C ALA A 156 10.15 8.12 22.58
N TRP A 157 10.62 7.25 23.49
CA TRP A 157 11.42 6.07 23.14
C TRP A 157 10.70 5.13 22.16
N TRP A 158 9.36 5.10 22.19
CA TRP A 158 8.53 4.27 21.33
C TRP A 158 8.30 4.87 19.93
N ARG A 159 8.72 6.11 19.66
CA ARG A 159 8.52 6.78 18.35
C ARG A 159 9.05 5.92 17.21
N VAL A 160 10.33 5.54 17.27
CA VAL A 160 10.97 4.75 16.20
C VAL A 160 10.34 3.35 16.07
N PRO A 161 10.15 2.57 17.16
CA PRO A 161 9.43 1.30 17.09
C PRO A 161 8.04 1.41 16.44
N VAL A 162 7.26 2.44 16.78
CA VAL A 162 5.94 2.66 16.18
C VAL A 162 6.04 3.00 14.70
N LEU A 163 6.97 3.87 14.29
CA LEU A 163 7.15 4.20 12.87
C LEU A 163 7.55 2.98 12.04
N ILE A 164 8.41 2.10 12.57
CA ILE A 164 8.74 0.83 11.91
C ILE A 164 7.52 -0.10 11.85
N ALA A 165 6.72 -0.16 12.91
CA ALA A 165 5.51 -0.98 12.93
C ALA A 165 4.46 -0.48 11.92
N VAL A 166 4.26 0.84 11.81
CA VAL A 166 3.38 1.46 10.82
C VAL A 166 3.87 1.17 9.40
N ALA A 167 5.17 1.37 9.12
CA ALA A 167 5.77 1.06 7.83
C ALA A 167 5.55 -0.41 7.42
N ALA A 168 5.82 -1.34 8.34
CA ALA A 168 5.61 -2.76 8.10
C ALA A 168 4.11 -3.09 7.91
N GLN A 169 3.23 -2.46 8.69
CA GLN A 169 1.80 -2.64 8.57
C GLN A 169 1.26 -2.15 7.23
N ASN A 170 1.66 -0.97 6.76
CA ASN A 170 1.25 -0.44 5.46
C ASN A 170 1.72 -1.36 4.34
N ALA A 171 2.99 -1.75 4.36
CA ALA A 171 3.54 -2.70 3.40
C ALA A 171 2.78 -4.03 3.37
N ILE A 172 2.47 -4.62 4.53
CA ILE A 172 1.70 -5.86 4.58
C ILE A 172 0.28 -5.65 4.04
N LEU A 173 -0.41 -4.60 4.48
CA LEU A 173 -1.77 -4.29 4.07
C LEU A 173 -1.86 -4.12 2.55
N GLU A 174 -1.01 -3.26 2.00
CA GLU A 174 -1.03 -2.90 0.59
C GLU A 174 -0.55 -4.04 -0.30
N GLU A 175 0.57 -4.67 0.01
CA GLU A 175 1.10 -5.72 -0.87
C GLU A 175 0.29 -7.01 -0.78
N VAL A 176 -0.33 -7.33 0.36
CA VAL A 176 -1.20 -8.50 0.43
C VAL A 176 -2.54 -8.23 -0.26
N ILE A 177 -3.17 -7.07 -0.05
CA ILE A 177 -4.50 -6.78 -0.61
C ILE A 177 -4.42 -6.34 -2.07
N VAL A 178 -3.65 -5.31 -2.39
CA VAL A 178 -3.69 -4.62 -3.70
C VAL A 178 -2.81 -5.31 -4.71
N LEU A 179 -1.63 -5.75 -4.31
CA LEU A 179 -0.72 -6.47 -5.20
C LEU A 179 -1.06 -7.95 -5.26
N GLY A 180 -1.19 -8.64 -4.13
CA GLY A 180 -1.43 -10.08 -4.09
C GLY A 180 -2.87 -10.46 -4.41
N TYR A 181 -3.79 -10.16 -3.48
CA TYR A 181 -5.16 -10.64 -3.50
C TYR A 181 -5.98 -10.06 -4.67
N LEU A 182 -5.95 -8.75 -4.89
CA LEU A 182 -6.70 -8.11 -5.96
C LEU A 182 -6.25 -8.63 -7.34
N THR A 183 -4.94 -8.68 -7.61
CA THR A 183 -4.46 -9.18 -8.91
C THR A 183 -4.80 -10.65 -9.12
N ARG A 184 -4.77 -11.46 -8.05
CA ARG A 184 -5.20 -12.86 -8.04
C ARG A 184 -6.69 -13.01 -8.34
N ARG A 185 -7.56 -12.23 -7.68
CA ARG A 185 -9.00 -12.27 -7.92
C ARG A 185 -9.37 -11.78 -9.31
N LEU A 186 -8.76 -10.69 -9.78
CA LEU A 186 -8.96 -10.21 -11.15
C LEU A 186 -8.49 -11.24 -12.19
N GLU A 187 -7.43 -12.01 -11.90
CA GLU A 187 -6.98 -13.10 -12.78
C GLU A 187 -8.01 -14.23 -12.85
N GLN A 188 -8.57 -14.64 -11.71
CA GLN A 188 -9.66 -15.62 -11.65
C GLN A 188 -10.91 -15.12 -12.38
N LEU A 189 -11.13 -13.81 -12.42
CA LEU A 189 -12.19 -13.17 -13.21
C LEU A 189 -11.86 -13.05 -14.71
N GLY A 190 -10.67 -13.48 -15.15
CA GLY A 190 -10.25 -13.50 -16.55
C GLY A 190 -9.56 -12.22 -17.03
N TRP A 191 -9.15 -11.32 -16.13
CA TRP A 191 -8.49 -10.07 -16.53
C TRP A 191 -7.07 -10.31 -17.05
N SER A 192 -6.74 -9.64 -18.15
CA SER A 192 -5.39 -9.64 -18.70
C SER A 192 -4.38 -9.09 -17.68
N PHE A 193 -3.10 -9.48 -17.79
CA PHE A 193 -2.05 -8.94 -16.93
C PHE A 193 -1.96 -7.40 -16.98
N ARG A 194 -2.17 -6.80 -18.17
CA ARG A 194 -2.13 -5.34 -18.36
C ARG A 194 -3.27 -4.67 -17.58
N SER A 195 -4.50 -5.20 -17.70
CA SER A 195 -5.67 -4.67 -16.99
C SER A 195 -5.54 -4.81 -15.48
N ARG A 196 -5.02 -5.95 -15.00
CA ARG A 196 -4.72 -6.17 -13.57
C ARG A 196 -3.69 -5.18 -13.03
N THR A 197 -2.62 -4.98 -13.77
CA THR A 197 -1.54 -4.05 -13.41
C THR A 197 -2.08 -2.62 -13.35
N ALA A 198 -2.87 -2.21 -14.35
CA ALA A 198 -3.49 -0.88 -14.36
C ALA A 198 -4.44 -0.70 -13.16
N ALA A 199 -5.32 -1.67 -12.89
CA ALA A 199 -6.25 -1.59 -11.75
C ALA A 199 -5.52 -1.50 -10.41
N SER A 200 -4.51 -2.34 -10.18
CA SER A 200 -3.70 -2.34 -8.95
C SER A 200 -2.93 -1.03 -8.78
N ALA A 201 -2.25 -0.57 -9.84
CA ALA A 201 -1.49 0.68 -9.82
C ALA A 201 -2.38 1.92 -9.62
N VAL A 202 -3.53 2.01 -10.29
CA VAL A 202 -4.47 3.13 -10.16
C VAL A 202 -5.12 3.14 -8.78
N LEU A 203 -5.49 1.97 -8.25
CA LEU A 203 -5.99 1.88 -6.88
C LEU A 203 -4.92 2.38 -5.89
N ARG A 204 -3.67 1.94 -6.08
CA ARG A 204 -2.53 2.38 -5.28
C ARG A 204 -2.33 3.89 -5.32
N GLY A 205 -2.21 4.48 -6.51
CA GLY A 205 -2.14 5.93 -6.64
C GLY A 205 -3.30 6.64 -5.93
N SER A 206 -4.53 6.14 -6.10
CA SER A 206 -5.75 6.76 -5.58
C SER A 206 -5.76 6.89 -4.05
N TYR A 207 -5.38 5.86 -3.29
CA TYR A 207 -5.33 5.97 -1.82
C TYR A 207 -4.12 6.76 -1.29
N HIS A 208 -3.20 7.17 -2.16
CA HIS A 208 -2.12 8.12 -1.85
C HIS A 208 -2.40 9.55 -2.32
N LEU A 209 -3.58 9.83 -2.90
CA LEU A 209 -3.90 11.16 -3.42
C LEU A 209 -3.90 12.25 -2.31
N TYR A 210 -4.10 11.86 -1.05
CA TYR A 210 -3.99 12.76 0.10
C TYR A 210 -2.59 13.36 0.27
N GLN A 211 -1.55 12.73 -0.30
CA GLN A 211 -0.18 13.23 -0.34
C GLN A 211 0.05 14.23 -1.50
N GLY A 212 -1.00 14.52 -2.28
CA GLY A 212 -0.95 15.35 -3.47
C GLY A 212 -0.66 14.57 -4.76
N PHE A 213 -0.62 15.30 -5.87
CA PHE A 213 -0.45 14.72 -7.20
C PHE A 213 0.89 13.98 -7.37
N GLY A 214 1.97 14.48 -6.77
CA GLY A 214 3.27 13.82 -6.76
C GLY A 214 3.21 12.44 -6.09
N GLY A 215 2.54 12.35 -4.93
CA GLY A 215 2.29 11.09 -4.22
C GLY A 215 1.48 10.10 -5.06
N PHE A 216 0.41 10.56 -5.72
CA PHE A 216 -0.38 9.74 -6.65
C PHE A 216 0.48 9.14 -7.78
N VAL A 217 1.27 9.98 -8.48
CA VAL A 217 2.08 9.52 -9.62
C VAL A 217 3.19 8.57 -9.18
N ALA A 218 3.90 8.89 -8.08
CA ALA A 218 4.95 8.03 -7.54
C ALA A 218 4.40 6.62 -7.21
N ASN A 219 3.22 6.56 -6.61
CA ASN A 219 2.57 5.31 -6.21
C ASN A 219 1.93 4.56 -7.39
N LEU A 220 1.46 5.26 -8.42
CA LEU A 220 1.06 4.67 -9.69
C LEU A 220 2.25 3.94 -10.37
N VAL A 221 3.41 4.60 -10.45
CA VAL A 221 4.64 4.03 -11.04
C VAL A 221 5.15 2.86 -10.21
N MET A 222 5.23 3.02 -8.89
CA MET A 222 5.65 1.96 -7.98
C MET A 222 4.71 0.75 -8.06
N GLY A 223 3.39 0.96 -8.11
CA GLY A 223 2.40 -0.10 -8.26
C GLY A 223 2.58 -0.90 -9.56
N GLY A 224 2.86 -0.21 -10.67
CA GLY A 224 3.19 -0.86 -11.94
C GLY A 224 4.46 -1.71 -11.86
N LEU A 225 5.53 -1.15 -11.29
CA LEU A 225 6.80 -1.87 -11.06
C LEU A 225 6.58 -3.11 -10.18
N PHE A 226 5.83 -2.98 -9.09
CA PHE A 226 5.58 -4.06 -8.15
C PHE A 226 4.73 -5.16 -8.78
N CYS A 227 3.72 -4.83 -9.59
CA CYS A 227 2.98 -5.82 -10.37
C CYS A 227 3.89 -6.60 -11.34
N TYR A 228 4.82 -5.91 -12.01
CA TYR A 228 5.80 -6.57 -12.89
C TYR A 228 6.72 -7.52 -12.11
N LEU A 229 7.30 -7.05 -10.99
CA LEU A 229 8.18 -7.85 -10.15
C LEU A 229 7.44 -9.03 -9.50
N TYR A 230 6.19 -8.83 -9.08
CA TYR A 230 5.34 -9.88 -8.56
C TYR A 230 5.07 -10.96 -9.60
N ARG A 231 4.75 -10.58 -10.85
CA ARG A 231 4.64 -11.55 -11.96
C ARG A 231 5.96 -12.29 -12.20
N ARG A 232 7.11 -11.62 -12.07
CA ARG A 232 8.43 -12.22 -12.32
C ARG A 232 8.85 -13.21 -11.24
N TRP A 233 8.50 -12.94 -9.98
CA TRP A 233 8.94 -13.72 -8.82
C TRP A 233 7.86 -14.65 -8.24
N GLY A 234 6.58 -14.40 -8.56
CA GLY A 234 5.43 -15.15 -8.04
C GLY A 234 5.23 -15.01 -6.53
N ARG A 235 5.78 -13.96 -5.91
CA ARG A 235 5.81 -13.80 -4.45
C ARG A 235 5.71 -12.33 -4.03
N VAL A 236 4.84 -12.03 -3.07
CA VAL A 236 4.70 -10.66 -2.52
C VAL A 236 5.77 -10.31 -1.48
N MET A 237 6.39 -11.28 -0.80
CA MET A 237 7.33 -10.99 0.31
C MET A 237 8.51 -10.08 -0.03
N PRO A 238 9.20 -10.22 -1.18
CA PRO A 238 10.25 -9.26 -1.56
C PRO A 238 9.73 -7.82 -1.61
N LEU A 239 8.48 -7.63 -2.04
CA LEU A 239 7.86 -6.33 -2.23
C LEU A 239 7.32 -5.78 -0.91
N VAL A 240 6.83 -6.63 0.00
CA VAL A 240 6.55 -6.25 1.39
C VAL A 240 7.82 -5.73 2.06
N VAL A 241 8.96 -6.42 1.89
CA VAL A 241 10.25 -5.96 2.42
C VAL A 241 10.66 -4.63 1.78
N ALA A 242 10.57 -4.52 0.44
CA ALA A 242 10.95 -3.30 -0.26
C ALA A 242 10.13 -2.10 0.23
N HIS A 243 8.82 -2.24 0.28
CA HIS A 243 7.89 -1.22 0.77
C HIS A 243 8.19 -0.86 2.22
N THR A 244 8.35 -1.85 3.11
CA THR A 244 8.67 -1.58 4.53
C THR A 244 9.95 -0.74 4.65
N LEU A 245 11.00 -1.07 3.90
CA LEU A 245 12.26 -0.34 3.94
C LEU A 245 12.12 1.09 3.39
N ILE A 246 11.38 1.27 2.29
CA ILE A 246 11.08 2.59 1.73
C ILE A 246 10.34 3.45 2.76
N ASP A 247 9.29 2.92 3.39
CA ASP A 247 8.49 3.64 4.38
C ASP A 247 9.29 3.94 5.66
N VAL A 248 10.13 3.00 6.12
CA VAL A 248 11.02 3.26 7.27
C VAL A 248 11.97 4.41 6.95
N VAL A 249 12.58 4.43 5.76
CA VAL A 249 13.47 5.53 5.36
C VAL A 249 12.68 6.83 5.21
N ALA A 250 11.47 6.81 4.64
CA ALA A 250 10.64 7.99 4.49
C ALA A 250 10.17 8.56 5.84
N LEU A 251 9.79 7.71 6.81
CA LEU A 251 9.28 8.15 8.11
C LEU A 251 10.40 8.50 9.10
N VAL A 252 11.33 7.56 9.30
CA VAL A 252 12.43 7.69 10.27
C VAL A 252 13.54 8.55 9.67
N GLY A 253 13.94 8.31 8.42
CA GLY A 253 14.98 9.09 7.76
C GLY A 253 14.60 10.56 7.63
N ALA A 254 13.37 10.88 7.22
CA ALA A 254 12.90 12.28 7.20
C ALA A 254 12.96 12.93 8.59
N THR A 255 12.54 12.22 9.63
CA THR A 255 12.59 12.72 11.01
C THR A 255 14.01 13.09 11.45
N TYR A 256 15.01 12.27 11.11
CA TYR A 256 16.35 12.36 11.71
C TYR A 256 17.45 12.89 10.78
N LEU A 257 17.22 12.98 9.46
CA LEU A 257 18.25 13.37 8.49
C LEU A 257 17.93 14.68 7.75
N ILE A 258 16.67 14.91 7.35
CA ILE A 258 16.28 16.12 6.59
C ILE A 258 16.59 17.38 7.40
N GLY A 259 17.34 18.32 6.80
CA GLY A 259 17.78 19.55 7.46
C GLY A 259 18.81 19.37 8.58
N LYS A 260 19.27 18.13 8.83
CA LYS A 260 20.20 17.77 9.92
C LYS A 260 21.57 17.29 9.43
N VAL A 261 21.71 17.04 8.13
CA VAL A 261 22.99 16.70 7.48
C VAL A 261 23.27 17.67 6.34
N GLY A 262 24.54 18.07 6.17
CA GLY A 262 24.92 19.21 5.32
C GLY A 262 24.61 19.09 3.81
N TRP A 263 24.27 17.90 3.31
CA TRP A 263 23.92 17.67 1.91
C TRP A 263 22.42 17.45 1.67
N LEU A 264 21.60 17.35 2.73
CA LEU A 264 20.17 17.08 2.64
C LEU A 264 19.37 18.32 3.09
N PRO A 265 18.82 19.10 2.14
CA PRO A 265 18.00 20.27 2.44
C PRO A 265 16.78 19.92 3.30
N GLY A 266 16.20 20.88 4.02
CA GLY A 266 15.04 20.60 4.87
C GLY A 266 14.82 21.52 6.08
N GLY A 267 15.48 22.66 6.12
CA GLY A 267 15.31 23.71 7.14
C GLY A 267 15.05 25.05 6.50
#